data_AF-A0A416REV4-F1
#
_entry.id   AF-A0A416REV4-F1
#
_cell.length_a   1.000
_cell.length_b   1.000
_cell.length_c   1.000
_cell.angle_alpha   90.00
_cell.angle_beta   90.00
_cell.angle_gamma   90.00
#
_symmetry.space_group_name_H-M   'P 1'
#
loop_
_entity.id
_entity.type
_entity.pdbx_description
1 polymer ?
#
loop_
_entity_poly.entity_id
_entity_poly.type
_entity_poly.pdbx_seq_one_letter_code
_entity_poly.pdbx_strand_id
1 'polypeptide(L)'
;MALDIYAAKDLNHAFEIASMDPEKRMEDHEVSEPEEIGHFLYDIRDELTNYTYYYQFDPYREIQLEADQVPAIKTFSQSIVKWLEEHGTEENRVIQQYGLSFPKIRRFADKLGHVCDVAMEHGYGLSGLGD
;
A
#
# COMPACT_ATOMS: atom_id res chain seq x y z
N MET A 1 6.19 -6.68 -10.72
CA MET A 1 7.25 -5.84 -10.10
C MET A 1 6.77 -5.47 -8.71
N ALA A 2 7.70 -5.25 -7.78
CA ALA A 2 7.36 -4.93 -6.41
C ALA A 2 7.39 -3.41 -6.19
N LEU A 3 6.46 -2.93 -5.38
CA LEU A 3 6.47 -1.58 -4.85
C LEU A 3 6.48 -1.69 -3.32
N ASP A 4 7.47 -1.08 -2.70
CA ASP A 4 7.54 -0.96 -1.24
C ASP A 4 7.17 0.47 -0.83
N ILE A 5 6.24 0.60 0.13
CA ILE A 5 5.76 1.89 0.62
C ILE A 5 6.18 2.06 2.07
N TYR A 6 6.84 3.18 2.35
CA TYR A 6 7.41 3.50 3.66
C TYR A 6 6.80 4.75 4.28
N ALA A 7 6.58 4.73 5.59
CA ALA A 7 6.35 5.93 6.39
C ALA A 7 7.69 6.65 6.60
N ALA A 8 7.93 7.72 5.85
CA ALA A 8 9.22 8.39 5.87
C ALA A 8 9.11 9.90 5.60
N LYS A 9 10.06 10.65 6.17
CA LYS A 9 10.20 12.10 5.99
C LYS A 9 10.48 12.47 4.53
N ASP A 10 11.31 11.66 3.87
CA ASP A 10 11.76 11.83 2.49
C ASP A 10 12.33 10.50 1.96
N LEU A 11 12.69 10.48 0.68
CA LEU A 11 13.26 9.31 0.02
C LEU A 11 14.57 8.82 0.65
N ASN A 12 15.43 9.72 1.18
CA ASN A 12 16.67 9.27 1.82
C ASN A 12 16.37 8.51 3.10
N HIS A 13 15.44 9.00 3.90
CA HIS A 13 14.96 8.28 5.09
C HIS A 13 14.31 6.94 4.73
N ALA A 14 13.56 6.86 3.62
CA ALA A 14 13.02 5.60 3.14
C ALA A 14 14.12 4.60 2.74
N PHE A 15 15.16 5.04 2.02
CA PHE A 15 16.31 4.21 1.69
C PHE A 15 17.09 3.77 2.93
N GLU A 16 17.21 4.61 3.95
CA GLU A 16 17.80 4.24 5.23
C GLU A 16 17.01 3.09 5.86
N ILE A 17 15.68 3.21 5.97
CA ILE A 17 14.79 2.15 6.49
C ILE A 17 14.93 0.87 5.64
N ALA A 18 14.87 0.98 4.32
CA ALA A 18 15.00 -0.14 3.39
C ALA A 18 16.38 -0.81 3.47
N SER A 19 17.43 -0.09 3.87
CA SER A 19 18.78 -0.66 4.04
C SER A 19 19.02 -1.28 5.41
N MET A 20 18.09 -1.11 6.37
CA MET A 20 18.23 -1.71 7.71
C MET A 20 18.01 -3.23 7.67
N ASP A 21 18.71 -3.93 8.57
CA ASP A 21 18.48 -5.34 8.84
C ASP A 21 16.98 -5.59 9.12
N PRO A 22 16.35 -6.63 8.54
CA PRO A 22 14.93 -6.91 8.77
C PRO A 22 14.53 -7.03 10.24
N GLU A 23 15.43 -7.51 11.10
CA GLU A 23 15.21 -7.61 12.56
C GLU A 23 15.19 -6.25 13.28
N LYS A 24 15.69 -5.20 12.62
CA LYS A 24 15.72 -3.81 13.13
C LYS A 24 14.68 -2.92 12.45
N ARG A 25 14.12 -3.34 11.32
CA ARG A 25 13.04 -2.61 10.66
C ARG A 25 11.82 -2.63 11.56
N MET A 26 11.29 -1.44 11.85
CA MET A 26 10.06 -1.31 12.61
C MET A 26 8.91 -1.84 11.74
N GLU A 27 8.28 -2.95 12.12
CA GLU A 27 7.34 -3.73 11.28
C GLU A 27 6.17 -2.90 10.69
N ASP A 28 5.83 -1.77 11.32
CA ASP A 28 4.73 -0.90 10.93
C ASP A 28 5.13 0.27 10.02
N HIS A 29 6.41 0.41 9.67
CA HIS A 29 6.88 1.50 8.79
C HIS A 29 6.87 1.15 7.30
N GLU A 30 6.62 -0.12 6.94
CA GLU A 30 6.76 -0.62 5.57
C GLU A 30 5.60 -1.54 5.17
N VAL A 31 5.17 -1.42 3.92
CA VAL A 31 4.30 -2.41 3.28
C VAL A 31 4.76 -2.67 1.85
N SER A 32 4.92 -3.95 1.52
CA SER A 32 5.20 -4.41 0.15
C SER A 32 3.93 -4.79 -0.56
N GLU A 33 3.79 -4.36 -1.82
CA GLU A 33 2.76 -4.83 -2.72
C GLU A 33 2.89 -6.35 -2.98
N PRO A 34 1.82 -7.14 -2.76
CA PRO A 34 1.77 -8.49 -3.28
C PRO A 34 1.88 -8.52 -4.81
N GLU A 35 2.54 -9.54 -5.36
CA GLU A 35 2.48 -9.80 -6.81
C GLU A 35 1.02 -9.83 -7.32
N GLU A 36 0.78 -9.23 -8.48
CA GLU A 36 -0.55 -9.00 -9.10
C GLU A 36 -1.49 -8.01 -8.39
N ILE A 37 -1.12 -7.42 -7.24
CA ILE A 37 -2.00 -6.49 -6.51
C ILE A 37 -2.31 -5.25 -7.35
N GLY A 38 -1.33 -4.70 -8.07
CA GLY A 38 -1.52 -3.53 -8.92
C GLY A 38 -2.55 -3.78 -10.04
N HIS A 39 -2.51 -4.96 -10.67
CA HIS A 39 -3.49 -5.36 -11.69
C HIS A 39 -4.89 -5.53 -11.10
N PHE A 40 -5.00 -6.21 -9.95
CA PHE A 40 -6.26 -6.34 -9.23
C PHE A 40 -6.86 -4.98 -8.88
N LEU A 41 -6.08 -4.10 -8.26
CA LEU A 41 -6.52 -2.76 -7.85
C LEU A 41 -6.90 -1.88 -9.04
N TYR A 42 -6.19 -2.02 -10.17
CA TYR A 42 -6.51 -1.29 -11.40
C TYR A 42 -7.86 -1.71 -11.98
N ASP A 43 -8.18 -3.00 -11.97
CA ASP A 43 -9.45 -3.51 -12.53
C ASP A 43 -10.67 -3.06 -11.71
N ILE A 44 -10.52 -2.89 -10.40
CA ILE A 44 -11.59 -2.42 -9.50
C ILE A 44 -11.50 -0.93 -9.15
N ARG A 45 -10.60 -0.17 -9.79
CA ARG A 45 -10.25 1.21 -9.42
C ARG A 45 -11.45 2.17 -9.28
N ASP A 46 -12.49 1.96 -10.07
CA ASP A 46 -13.68 2.81 -10.11
C ASP A 46 -14.57 2.61 -8.85
N GLU A 47 -14.33 1.55 -8.08
CA GLU A 47 -15.00 1.22 -6.83
C GLU A 47 -14.17 1.63 -5.59
N LEU A 48 -12.89 1.96 -5.79
CA LEU A 48 -11.95 2.31 -4.73
C LEU A 48 -11.91 3.83 -4.51
N THR A 49 -11.99 4.24 -3.24
CA THR A 49 -11.89 5.66 -2.90
C THR A 49 -10.44 6.11 -2.94
N ASN A 50 -10.17 7.28 -3.52
CA ASN A 50 -8.82 7.87 -3.61
C ASN A 50 -7.78 7.00 -4.35
N TYR A 51 -8.20 6.11 -5.26
CA TYR A 51 -7.28 5.33 -6.10
C TYR A 51 -6.25 6.20 -6.82
N THR A 52 -6.63 7.40 -7.26
CA THR A 52 -5.71 8.34 -7.94
C THR A 52 -4.57 8.83 -7.05
N TYR A 53 -4.72 8.81 -5.73
CA TYR A 53 -3.62 9.09 -4.81
C TYR A 53 -2.66 7.92 -4.74
N TYR A 54 -3.20 6.71 -4.62
CA TYR A 54 -2.39 5.49 -4.63
C TYR A 54 -1.62 5.31 -5.94
N TYR A 55 -2.29 5.56 -7.07
CA TYR A 55 -1.69 5.42 -8.40
C TYR A 55 -0.54 6.42 -8.68
N GLN A 56 -0.31 7.40 -7.81
CA GLN A 56 0.89 8.23 -7.89
C GLN A 56 2.15 7.45 -7.56
N PHE A 57 2.06 6.38 -6.76
CA PHE A 57 3.17 5.46 -6.59
C PHE A 57 3.41 4.72 -7.91
N ASP A 58 4.51 5.09 -8.57
CA ASP A 58 4.94 4.50 -9.82
C ASP A 58 5.88 3.32 -9.48
N PRO A 59 5.52 2.07 -9.83
CA PRO A 59 6.36 0.92 -9.51
C PRO A 59 7.70 0.91 -10.26
N TYR A 60 7.95 1.87 -11.17
CA TYR A 60 9.22 2.06 -11.87
C TYR A 60 10.04 3.25 -11.34
N ARG A 61 9.61 3.92 -10.28
CA ARG A 61 10.25 5.14 -9.76
C ARG A 61 10.18 5.23 -8.24
N GLU A 62 11.00 6.11 -7.70
CA GLU A 62 10.86 6.60 -6.34
C GLU A 62 9.92 7.80 -6.28
N ILE A 63 8.86 7.69 -5.47
CA ILE A 63 7.85 8.74 -5.32
C ILE A 63 7.71 9.10 -3.84
N GLN A 64 7.71 10.39 -3.55
CA GLN A 64 7.35 10.92 -2.24
C GLN A 64 5.97 11.56 -2.31
N LEU A 65 5.04 11.09 -1.48
CA LEU A 65 3.80 11.79 -1.16
C LEU A 65 4.00 12.59 0.12
N GLU A 66 3.45 13.80 0.16
CA GLU A 66 3.56 14.70 1.30
C GLU A 66 2.60 14.29 2.44
N ALA A 67 2.88 14.78 3.65
CA ALA A 67 2.14 14.42 4.87
C ALA A 67 0.63 14.71 4.79
N ASP A 68 0.22 15.73 4.04
CA ASP A 68 -1.18 16.11 3.84
C ASP A 68 -1.95 15.14 2.93
N GLN A 69 -1.24 14.33 2.13
CA GLN A 69 -1.81 13.31 1.24
C GLN A 69 -2.00 11.95 1.94
N VAL A 70 -1.30 11.70 3.06
CA VAL A 70 -1.36 10.43 3.80
C VAL A 70 -2.78 10.02 4.21
N PRO A 71 -3.66 10.91 4.71
CA PRO A 71 -5.04 10.55 5.02
C PRO A 71 -5.83 10.01 3.83
N ALA A 72 -5.50 10.44 2.60
CA ALA A 72 -6.15 9.95 1.40
C ALA A 72 -5.75 8.49 1.10
N ILE A 73 -4.47 8.12 1.32
CA ILE A 73 -3.98 6.74 1.19
C ILE A 73 -4.56 5.84 2.26
N LYS A 74 -4.71 6.33 3.50
CA LYS A 74 -5.43 5.58 4.56
C LYS A 74 -6.89 5.31 4.19
N THR A 75 -7.58 6.31 3.65
CA THR A 75 -8.96 6.15 3.18
C THR A 75 -9.03 5.14 2.03
N PHE A 76 -8.04 5.16 1.13
CA PHE A 76 -7.91 4.18 0.05
C PHE A 76 -7.75 2.76 0.61
N SER A 77 -6.85 2.54 1.57
CA SER A 77 -6.64 1.20 2.15
C SER A 77 -7.90 0.66 2.82
N GLN A 78 -8.64 1.51 3.53
CA GLN A 78 -9.95 1.15 4.11
C GLN A 78 -10.99 0.80 3.05
N SER A 79 -10.95 1.46 1.88
CA SER A 79 -11.88 1.14 0.78
C SER A 79 -11.62 -0.25 0.18
N ILE A 80 -10.37 -0.73 0.17
CA ILE A 80 -10.04 -2.10 -0.22
C ILE A 80 -10.67 -3.09 0.77
N VAL A 81 -10.50 -2.87 2.08
CA VAL A 81 -11.08 -3.76 3.10
C VAL A 81 -12.59 -3.84 2.96
N LYS A 82 -13.25 -2.69 2.77
CA LYS A 82 -14.69 -2.62 2.53
C LYS A 82 -15.09 -3.39 1.27
N TRP A 83 -14.36 -3.22 0.16
CA TRP A 83 -14.64 -3.94 -1.07
C TRP A 83 -14.59 -5.46 -0.87
N LEU A 84 -13.59 -5.97 -0.13
CA LEU A 84 -13.47 -7.40 0.19
C LEU A 84 -14.66 -7.93 1.01
N GLU A 85 -15.22 -7.11 1.90
CA GLU A 85 -16.40 -7.46 2.71
C GLU A 85 -17.66 -7.54 1.86
N GLU A 86 -17.82 -6.62 0.91
CA GLU A 86 -18.97 -6.56 0.00
C GLU A 86 -18.92 -7.67 -1.06
N HIS A 87 -17.71 -8.11 -1.45
CA HIS A 87 -17.48 -9.07 -2.54
C HIS A 87 -16.99 -10.45 -2.06
N GLY A 88 -17.27 -10.82 -0.81
CA GLY A 88 -16.79 -12.08 -0.18
C GLY A 88 -17.00 -13.36 -1.00
N THR A 89 -18.05 -13.42 -1.84
CA THR A 89 -18.33 -14.58 -2.70
C THR A 89 -17.47 -14.66 -3.96
N GLU A 90 -16.68 -13.62 -4.26
CA GLU A 90 -15.89 -13.51 -5.49
C GLU A 90 -14.44 -13.97 -5.34
N GLU A 91 -14.02 -14.40 -4.14
CA GLU A 91 -12.62 -14.77 -3.86
C GLU A 91 -12.07 -15.81 -4.84
N ASN A 92 -12.85 -16.85 -5.18
CA ASN A 92 -12.41 -17.87 -6.12
C ASN A 92 -12.08 -17.29 -7.51
N ARG A 93 -12.83 -16.28 -7.96
CA ARG A 93 -12.56 -15.59 -9.23
C ARG A 93 -11.28 -14.77 -9.15
N VAL A 94 -11.07 -14.05 -8.04
CA VAL A 94 -9.87 -13.25 -7.80
C VAL A 94 -8.62 -14.13 -7.71
N ILE A 95 -8.69 -15.29 -7.05
CA ILE A 95 -7.61 -16.28 -7.02
C ILE A 95 -7.29 -16.79 -8.43
N GLN A 96 -8.31 -17.12 -9.23
CA GLN A 96 -8.09 -17.64 -10.58
C GLN A 96 -7.46 -16.61 -11.52
N GLN A 97 -7.86 -15.34 -11.40
CA GLN A 97 -7.39 -14.27 -12.30
C GLN A 97 -6.04 -13.69 -11.89
N TYR A 98 -5.78 -13.53 -10.58
CA TYR A 98 -4.62 -12.80 -10.07
C TYR A 98 -3.72 -13.65 -9.16
N GLY A 99 -4.11 -14.88 -8.81
CA GLY A 99 -3.37 -15.66 -7.80
C GLY A 99 -3.41 -15.04 -6.39
N LEU A 100 -4.33 -14.11 -6.14
CA LEU A 100 -4.49 -13.41 -4.87
C LEU A 100 -5.68 -13.94 -4.09
N SER A 101 -5.45 -14.30 -2.82
CA SER A 101 -6.54 -14.60 -1.88
C SER A 101 -6.99 -13.33 -1.15
N PHE A 102 -8.24 -13.30 -0.71
CA PHE A 102 -8.79 -12.17 0.04
C PHE A 102 -8.02 -11.91 1.35
N PRO A 103 -7.59 -12.93 2.11
CA PRO A 103 -6.70 -12.71 3.26
C PRO A 103 -5.38 -12.03 2.90
N LYS A 104 -4.81 -12.32 1.73
CA LYS A 104 -3.55 -11.69 1.27
C LYS A 104 -3.78 -10.20 0.93
N ILE A 105 -4.87 -9.90 0.23
CA ILE A 105 -5.27 -8.52 -0.10
C ILE A 105 -5.61 -7.73 1.17
N ARG A 106 -6.40 -8.32 2.08
CA ARG A 106 -6.74 -7.69 3.37
C ARG A 106 -5.49 -7.37 4.18
N ARG A 107 -4.55 -8.33 4.29
CA ARG A 107 -3.28 -8.10 5.00
C ARG A 107 -2.49 -6.93 4.43
N PHE A 108 -2.48 -6.78 3.10
CA PHE A 108 -1.85 -5.63 2.45
C PHE A 108 -2.57 -4.33 2.82
N ALA A 109 -3.89 -4.28 2.70
CA ALA A 109 -4.68 -3.09 3.02
C ALA A 109 -4.55 -2.67 4.50
N ASP A 110 -4.61 -3.63 5.42
CA ASP A 110 -4.44 -3.37 6.87
C ASP A 110 -3.05 -2.81 7.17
N LYS A 111 -2.00 -3.42 6.59
CA LYS A 111 -0.62 -2.92 6.74
C LYS A 111 -0.44 -1.52 6.15
N LEU A 112 -0.97 -1.26 4.95
CA LEU A 112 -0.93 0.08 4.36
C LEU A 112 -1.63 1.11 5.25
N GLY A 113 -2.74 0.71 5.89
CA GLY A 113 -3.39 1.51 6.92
C GLY A 113 -2.48 1.83 8.11
N HIS A 114 -1.78 0.84 8.64
CA HIS A 114 -0.83 1.02 9.76
C HIS A 114 0.38 1.88 9.39
N VAL A 115 0.94 1.73 8.18
CA VAL A 115 2.00 2.62 7.67
C VAL A 115 1.50 4.06 7.61
N CYS A 116 0.26 4.29 7.20
CA CYS A 116 -0.34 5.63 7.24
C CYS A 116 -0.50 6.14 8.68
N ASP A 117 -0.87 5.30 9.64
CA ASP A 117 -0.97 5.68 11.05
C ASP A 117 0.37 6.18 11.58
N VAL A 118 1.44 5.41 11.37
CA VAL A 118 2.80 5.81 11.72
C VAL A 118 3.19 7.13 11.04
N ALA A 119 2.93 7.26 9.74
CA ALA A 119 3.27 8.48 9.01
C ALA A 119 2.54 9.70 9.60
N MET A 120 1.25 9.59 9.90
CA MET A 120 0.49 10.68 10.53
C MET A 120 0.95 10.99 11.95
N GLU A 121 1.26 9.98 12.77
CA GLU A 121 1.78 10.15 14.14
C GLU A 121 3.08 10.96 14.18
N HIS A 122 3.94 10.73 13.20
CA HIS A 122 5.25 11.38 13.09
C HIS A 122 5.27 12.62 12.18
N GLY A 123 4.16 12.95 11.52
CA GLY A 123 4.08 14.03 10.53
C GLY A 123 4.92 13.77 9.26
N TYR A 124 5.09 12.51 8.91
CA TYR A 124 5.79 12.05 7.72
C TYR A 124 4.87 11.98 6.51
N GLY A 125 5.48 11.93 5.33
CA GLY A 125 4.82 11.52 4.11
C GLY A 125 4.91 10.01 3.90
N LEU A 126 4.67 9.58 2.66
CA LEU A 126 4.85 8.19 2.23
C LEU A 126 5.81 8.11 1.04
N SER A 127 6.81 7.26 1.13
CA SER A 127 7.77 7.02 0.06
C SER A 127 7.49 5.68 -0.61
N GLY A 128 7.19 5.68 -1.90
CA GLY A 128 7.12 4.47 -2.72
C GLY A 128 8.46 4.22 -3.41
N LEU A 129 9.04 3.04 -3.23
CA LEU A 129 10.25 2.59 -3.89
C LEU A 129 9.87 1.45 -4.85
N GLY A 130 9.92 1.73 -6.15
CA GLY A 130 9.74 0.73 -7.21
C GLY A 130 11.03 -0.04 -7.52
N ASP A 131 10.88 -1.23 -8.11
CA ASP A 131 11.95 -2.13 -8.58
C ASP A 131 11.99 -2.22 -10.12
#